data_AF-A0A3B8KWE5-F1
#
_entry.id   AF-A0A3B8KWE5-F1
#
_cell.length_a   1.000
_cell.length_b   1.000
_cell.length_c   1.000
_cell.angle_alpha   90.00
_cell.angle_beta   90.00
_cell.angle_gamma   90.00
#
_symmetry.space_group_name_H-M   'P 1'
#
loop_
_entity.id
_entity.type
_entity.pdbx_description
1 polymer ?
#
loop_
_entity_poly.entity_id
_entity_poly.type
_entity_poly.pdbx_seq_one_letter_code
_entity_poly.pdbx_strand_id
1 'polypeptide(L)'
;ELVSDPALPPGPPLPSDEDLLAAIEIIEQVALDRGLLARIDEENRKRVIQAAERIARPDRKSRKRLLRELKHREQADLAERKAADEHKLARTGIRTQPSSRHYKKACPPAPFTPELPPTGQWDPKNYIDQLDVPRSCYICKRDFELVHYFYDALCPDCAEFNWERRQRTTDLSGRYAVLTGGRVKIGFHAALKLLHAGCHLVVTTRFPRDAASRFEAED
;
A
#
# COMPACT_ATOMS: atom_id res chain seq x y z
N GLU A 1 -22.34 -14.09 52.71
CA GLU A 1 -23.26 -13.45 51.76
C GLU A 1 -22.48 -12.41 50.98
N LEU A 2 -22.23 -12.67 49.69
CA LEU A 2 -21.57 -11.75 48.77
C LEU A 2 -22.65 -10.84 48.19
N VAL A 3 -22.69 -9.59 48.65
CA VAL A 3 -23.56 -8.56 48.10
C VAL A 3 -23.04 -8.25 46.69
N SER A 4 -23.86 -8.60 45.70
CA SER A 4 -23.65 -8.29 44.30
C SER A 4 -24.02 -6.82 44.07
N ASP A 5 -23.06 -6.04 43.58
CA ASP A 5 -23.32 -4.67 43.12
C ASP A 5 -24.34 -4.71 41.96
N PRO A 6 -25.42 -3.91 42.02
CA PRO A 6 -26.38 -3.86 40.92
C PRO A 6 -25.72 -3.25 39.68
N ALA A 7 -25.68 -4.02 38.61
CA ALA A 7 -25.20 -3.60 37.31
C ALA A 7 -25.91 -2.30 36.87
N LEU A 8 -25.13 -1.26 36.60
CA LEU A 8 -25.60 0.02 36.08
C LEU A 8 -26.43 -0.22 34.79
N PRO A 9 -27.60 0.41 34.62
CA PRO A 9 -28.43 0.21 33.44
C PRO A 9 -27.65 0.56 32.15
N PRO A 10 -27.89 -0.17 31.04
CA PRO A 10 -27.26 0.14 29.76
C PRO A 10 -27.62 1.58 29.37
N GLY A 11 -26.60 2.39 29.08
CA GLY A 11 -26.79 3.78 28.64
C GLY A 11 -27.63 3.85 27.37
N PRO A 12 -28.22 5.03 27.06
CA PRO A 12 -28.99 5.21 25.84
C PRO A 12 -28.15 4.84 24.59
N PRO A 13 -28.79 4.31 23.53
CA PRO A 13 -28.08 3.95 22.31
C PRO A 13 -27.33 5.16 21.74
N LEU A 14 -26.19 4.89 21.09
CA LEU A 14 -25.44 5.95 20.39
C LEU A 14 -26.32 6.54 19.28
N PRO A 15 -26.34 7.87 19.09
CA PRO A 15 -27.12 8.51 18.05
C PRO A 15 -26.64 8.05 16.66
N SER A 16 -27.58 7.85 15.75
CA SER A 16 -27.28 7.60 14.34
C SER A 16 -26.85 8.89 13.62
N ASP A 17 -26.30 8.78 12.41
CA ASP A 17 -25.95 9.95 11.60
C ASP A 17 -27.18 10.81 11.28
N GLU A 18 -28.35 10.19 11.10
CA GLU A 18 -29.63 10.89 10.88
C GLU A 18 -30.05 11.70 12.11
N ASP A 19 -29.89 11.13 13.32
CA ASP A 19 -30.19 11.83 14.57
C ASP A 19 -29.28 13.05 14.78
N LEU A 20 -28.00 12.95 14.38
CA LEU A 20 -27.05 14.06 14.47
C LEU A 20 -27.42 15.18 13.48
N LEU A 21 -27.85 14.84 12.26
CA LEU A 21 -28.30 15.82 11.27
C LEU A 21 -29.58 16.53 11.73
N ALA A 22 -30.57 15.78 12.23
CA ALA A 22 -31.79 16.36 12.80
C ALA A 22 -31.48 17.28 14.01
N ALA A 23 -30.52 16.89 14.84
CA ALA A 23 -30.07 17.73 15.95
C ALA A 23 -29.42 19.05 15.48
N ILE A 24 -28.66 19.04 14.38
CA ILE A 24 -28.10 20.25 13.77
C ILE A 24 -29.22 21.20 13.36
N GLU A 25 -30.22 20.72 12.62
CA GLU A 25 -31.35 21.53 12.16
C GLU A 25 -32.10 22.19 13.33
N ILE A 26 -32.35 21.42 14.40
CA ILE A 26 -33.02 21.91 15.60
C ILE A 26 -32.15 22.97 16.31
N ILE A 27 -30.84 22.75 16.43
CA ILE A 27 -29.93 23.71 17.07
C ILE A 27 -29.87 25.02 16.27
N GLU A 28 -29.86 24.94 14.93
CA GLU A 28 -29.89 26.12 14.05
C GLU A 28 -31.21 26.90 14.19
N GLN A 29 -32.36 26.21 14.23
CA GLN A 29 -33.65 26.85 14.46
C GLN A 29 -33.73 27.53 15.83
N VAL A 30 -33.22 26.90 16.88
CA VAL A 30 -33.17 27.50 18.23
C VAL A 30 -32.17 28.66 18.31
N ALA A 31 -31.10 28.62 17.51
CA ALA A 31 -30.16 29.73 17.39
C ALA A 31 -30.78 30.94 16.68
N LEU A 32 -31.67 30.72 15.70
CA LEU A 32 -32.44 31.76 15.01
C LEU A 32 -33.59 32.32 15.88
N ASP A 33 -34.35 31.44 16.54
CA ASP A 33 -35.43 31.79 17.46
C ASP A 33 -35.24 31.15 18.84
N ARG A 34 -34.65 31.94 19.75
CA ARG A 34 -34.42 31.53 21.14
C ARG A 34 -35.72 31.36 21.94
N GLY A 35 -36.84 31.90 21.47
CA GLY A 35 -38.16 31.76 22.08
C GLY A 35 -38.67 30.32 22.11
N LEU A 36 -38.18 29.46 21.22
CA LEU A 36 -38.52 28.03 21.19
C LEU A 36 -38.16 27.30 22.50
N LEU A 37 -37.15 27.78 23.24
CA LEU A 37 -36.77 27.24 24.55
C LEU A 37 -37.82 27.48 25.65
N ALA A 38 -38.81 28.34 25.42
CA ALA A 38 -39.94 28.55 26.33
C ALA A 38 -40.91 27.35 26.35
N ARG A 39 -40.87 26.48 25.32
CA ARG A 39 -41.73 25.29 25.21
C ARG A 39 -41.31 24.13 26.13
N ILE A 40 -40.11 24.21 26.69
CA ILE A 40 -39.54 23.21 27.62
C ILE A 40 -39.36 23.81 29.02
N ASP A 41 -39.36 22.93 30.02
CA ASP A 41 -39.12 23.24 31.42
C ASP A 41 -37.68 23.75 31.66
N GLU A 42 -37.47 24.36 32.83
CA GLU A 42 -36.22 25.03 33.17
C GLU A 42 -35.02 24.08 33.23
N GLU A 43 -35.24 22.84 33.69
CA GLU A 43 -34.19 21.82 33.80
C GLU A 43 -33.69 21.42 32.41
N ASN A 44 -34.59 21.07 31.49
CA ASN A 44 -34.21 20.72 30.13
C ASN A 44 -33.61 21.90 29.36
N ARG A 45 -34.09 23.14 29.61
CA ARG A 45 -33.47 24.35 29.05
C ARG A 45 -32.00 24.49 29.47
N LYS A 46 -31.70 24.30 30.76
CA LYS A 46 -30.33 24.33 31.28
C LYS A 46 -29.46 23.22 30.66
N ARG A 47 -30.01 22.01 30.50
CA ARG A 47 -29.31 20.87 29.86
C ARG A 47 -28.91 21.18 28.42
N VAL A 48 -29.82 21.73 27.61
CA VAL A 48 -29.53 22.08 26.20
C VAL A 48 -28.41 23.13 26.11
N ILE A 49 -28.49 24.20 26.91
CA ILE A 49 -27.47 25.27 26.90
C ILE A 49 -26.11 24.74 27.33
N GLN A 50 -26.05 23.96 28.42
CA GLN A 50 -24.79 23.37 28.89
C GLN A 50 -24.19 22.37 27.89
N ALA A 51 -25.03 21.58 27.22
CA ALA A 51 -24.58 20.67 26.17
C ALA A 51 -23.99 21.45 24.98
N ALA A 52 -24.69 22.49 24.51
CA ALA A 52 -24.22 23.36 23.43
C ALA A 52 -22.87 24.03 23.77
N GLU A 53 -22.70 24.50 25.01
CA GLU A 53 -21.43 25.09 25.46
C GLU A 53 -20.28 24.07 25.47
N ARG A 54 -20.52 22.84 25.95
CA ARG A 54 -19.52 21.76 25.96
C ARG A 54 -19.13 21.34 24.54
N ILE A 55 -20.07 21.35 23.60
CA ILE A 55 -19.81 21.07 22.17
C ILE A 55 -18.99 22.22 21.56
N ALA A 56 -19.36 23.47 21.82
CA ALA A 56 -18.68 24.65 21.28
C ALA A 56 -17.26 24.84 21.88
N ARG A 57 -17.07 24.51 23.16
CA ARG A 57 -15.82 24.67 23.91
C ARG A 57 -15.43 23.36 24.60
N PRO A 58 -14.97 22.35 23.84
CA PRO A 58 -14.58 21.07 24.40
C PRO A 58 -13.26 21.16 25.16
N ASP A 59 -13.09 20.30 26.17
CA ASP A 59 -11.83 20.15 26.88
C ASP A 59 -10.72 19.53 25.98
N ARG A 60 -9.46 19.63 26.44
CA ARG A 60 -8.30 19.15 25.69
C ARG A 60 -8.37 17.65 25.35
N LYS A 61 -8.94 16.82 26.22
CA LYS A 61 -9.05 15.36 26.00
C LYS A 61 -10.10 15.07 24.94
N SER A 62 -11.27 15.70 25.02
CA SER A 62 -12.33 15.56 24.02
C SER A 62 -11.90 16.03 22.64
N ARG A 63 -11.20 17.18 22.53
CA ARG A 63 -10.63 17.64 21.26
C ARG A 63 -9.62 16.65 20.66
N LYS A 64 -8.71 16.09 21.49
CA LYS A 64 -7.75 15.08 21.03
C LYS A 64 -8.43 13.79 20.59
N ARG A 65 -9.53 13.40 21.25
CA ARG A 65 -10.30 12.20 20.89
C ARG A 65 -10.90 12.35 19.49
N LEU A 66 -11.60 13.46 19.22
CA LEU A 66 -12.19 13.73 17.90
C LEU A 66 -11.13 13.70 16.79
N LEU A 67 -10.00 14.40 16.98
CA LEU A 67 -8.91 14.41 15.99
C LEU A 67 -8.32 13.01 15.72
N ARG A 68 -8.25 12.16 16.74
CA ARG A 68 -7.80 10.77 16.58
C ARG A 68 -8.81 9.94 15.81
N GLU A 69 -10.10 10.09 16.11
CA GLU A 69 -11.18 9.37 15.42
C GLU A 69 -11.26 9.79 13.95
N LEU A 70 -11.16 11.09 13.64
CA LEU A 70 -11.09 11.59 12.26
C LEU A 70 -9.88 11.02 11.51
N LYS A 71 -8.68 11.09 12.11
CA LYS A 71 -7.47 10.53 11.51
C LYS A 71 -7.56 9.02 11.32
N HIS A 72 -8.17 8.30 12.26
CA HIS A 72 -8.37 6.86 12.14
C HIS A 72 -9.29 6.55 10.96
N ARG A 73 -10.36 7.34 10.75
CA ARG A 73 -11.25 7.19 9.59
C ARG A 73 -10.51 7.44 8.29
N GLU A 74 -9.78 8.54 8.18
CA GLU A 74 -8.94 8.84 6.99
C GLU A 74 -7.93 7.72 6.70
N GLN A 75 -7.32 7.16 7.75
CA GLN A 75 -6.38 6.04 7.62
C GLN A 75 -7.07 4.74 7.18
N ALA A 76 -8.28 4.48 7.66
CA ALA A 76 -9.09 3.34 7.25
C ALA A 76 -9.47 3.44 5.77
N ASP A 77 -9.96 4.61 5.33
CA ASP A 77 -10.33 4.88 3.93
C ASP A 77 -9.11 4.71 3.00
N LEU A 78 -7.94 5.22 3.42
CA LEU A 78 -6.69 5.04 2.68
C LEU A 78 -6.24 3.57 2.65
N ALA A 79 -6.42 2.84 3.75
CA ALA A 79 -6.07 1.43 3.83
C ALA A 79 -6.96 0.58 2.93
N GLU A 80 -8.25 0.90 2.84
CA GLU A 80 -9.20 0.25 1.93
C GLU A 80 -8.80 0.45 0.47
N ARG A 81 -8.50 1.69 0.06
CA ARG A 81 -8.01 1.98 -1.30
C ARG A 81 -6.72 1.23 -1.61
N LYS A 82 -5.78 1.18 -0.66
CA LYS A 82 -4.53 0.41 -0.80
C LYS A 82 -4.78 -1.10 -0.92
N ALA A 83 -5.78 -1.62 -0.21
CA ALA A 83 -6.15 -3.03 -0.30
C ALA A 83 -6.74 -3.35 -1.69
N ALA A 84 -7.56 -2.46 -2.25
CA ALA A 84 -8.05 -2.57 -3.63
C ALA A 84 -6.89 -2.57 -4.65
N ASP A 85 -5.94 -1.65 -4.49
CA ASP A 85 -4.73 -1.57 -5.31
C ASP A 85 -3.84 -2.82 -5.20
N GLU A 86 -3.77 -3.46 -4.04
CA GLU A 86 -3.00 -4.68 -3.84
C GLU A 86 -3.49 -5.85 -4.73
N HIS A 87 -4.80 -5.90 -5.05
CA HIS A 87 -5.34 -6.85 -6.02
C HIS A 87 -4.85 -6.59 -7.45
N LYS A 88 -4.75 -5.31 -7.86
CA LYS A 88 -4.18 -4.91 -9.16
C LYS A 88 -2.71 -5.33 -9.23
N LEU A 89 -1.94 -5.05 -8.18
CA LEU A 89 -0.51 -5.37 -8.09
C LEU A 89 -0.23 -6.87 -8.08
N ALA A 90 -1.07 -7.68 -7.43
CA ALA A 90 -0.92 -9.13 -7.33
C ALA A 90 -0.84 -9.84 -8.70
N ARG A 91 -1.41 -9.24 -9.74
CA ARG A 91 -1.42 -9.75 -11.12
C ARG A 91 -0.11 -9.53 -11.87
N THR A 92 0.80 -8.72 -11.33
CA THR A 92 2.07 -8.42 -12.00
C THR A 92 2.97 -9.65 -12.12
N GLY A 93 3.72 -9.74 -13.23
CA GLY A 93 4.63 -10.84 -13.51
C GLY A 93 5.66 -11.10 -12.39
N ILE A 94 6.18 -10.05 -11.75
CA ILE A 94 7.13 -10.20 -10.63
C ILE A 94 6.51 -10.88 -9.40
N ARG A 95 5.18 -10.82 -9.24
CA ARG A 95 4.42 -11.44 -8.14
C ARG A 95 3.89 -12.82 -8.47
N THR A 96 3.52 -13.07 -9.72
CA THR A 96 3.03 -14.38 -10.16
C THR A 96 4.16 -15.37 -10.44
N GLN A 97 5.35 -14.90 -10.81
CA GLN A 97 6.52 -15.77 -11.00
C GLN A 97 7.03 -16.32 -9.67
N PRO A 98 7.24 -17.65 -9.54
CA PRO A 98 7.76 -18.27 -8.33
C PRO A 98 9.16 -17.75 -8.01
N SER A 99 9.25 -16.76 -7.13
CA SER A 99 10.51 -16.35 -6.53
C SER A 99 10.56 -16.86 -5.10
N SER A 100 11.71 -17.39 -4.69
CA SER A 100 11.95 -17.80 -3.30
C SER A 100 12.04 -16.56 -2.40
N ARG A 101 10.88 -15.97 -2.08
CA ARG A 101 10.77 -14.70 -1.36
C ARG A 101 11.07 -14.90 0.13
N HIS A 102 12.36 -14.82 0.45
CA HIS A 102 12.82 -14.26 1.70
C HIS A 102 13.94 -13.29 1.33
N TYR A 103 13.64 -11.99 1.37
CA TYR A 103 14.63 -10.94 1.26
C TYR A 103 15.19 -10.68 2.65
N LYS A 104 16.52 -10.55 2.75
CA LYS A 104 17.14 -9.88 3.90
C LYS A 104 16.94 -8.37 3.71
N LYS A 105 16.76 -7.61 4.80
CA LYS A 105 16.69 -6.14 4.77
C LYS A 105 17.90 -5.58 4.01
N ALA A 106 17.65 -4.65 3.09
CA ALA A 106 18.70 -3.94 2.37
C ALA A 106 19.56 -3.11 3.33
N CYS A 107 20.87 -3.10 3.12
CA CYS A 107 21.84 -2.25 3.81
C CYS A 107 22.70 -1.55 2.74
N PRO A 108 22.24 -0.42 2.17
CA PRO A 108 22.97 0.26 1.12
C PRO A 108 24.24 0.93 1.67
N PRO A 109 25.38 0.88 0.94
CA PRO A 109 26.55 1.71 1.26
C PRO A 109 26.26 3.21 1.00
N ALA A 110 27.11 4.08 1.58
CA ALA A 110 27.01 5.54 1.63
C ALA A 110 26.68 6.22 0.27
N PRO A 111 26.13 7.46 0.27
CA PRO A 111 25.22 7.93 -0.77
C PRO A 111 25.84 7.99 -2.16
N PHE A 112 25.24 7.26 -3.10
CA PHE A 112 25.39 7.48 -4.53
C PHE A 112 24.09 8.10 -5.05
N THR A 113 24.18 9.11 -5.89
CA THR A 113 23.02 9.68 -6.58
C THR A 113 22.91 8.97 -7.94
N PRO A 114 21.98 8.02 -8.13
CA PRO A 114 21.80 7.39 -9.43
C PRO A 114 21.28 8.42 -10.44
N GLU A 115 21.85 8.43 -11.63
CA GLU A 115 21.27 9.13 -12.78
C GLU A 115 19.87 8.56 -13.07
N LEU A 116 18.92 9.46 -13.37
CA LEU A 116 17.57 9.04 -13.72
C LEU A 116 17.58 8.36 -15.10
N PRO A 117 16.81 7.26 -15.28
CA PRO A 117 16.68 6.68 -16.61
C PRO A 117 16.04 7.70 -17.57
N PRO A 118 16.36 7.64 -18.87
CA PRO A 118 15.72 8.47 -19.87
C PRO A 118 14.21 8.22 -19.90
N THR A 119 13.44 9.24 -20.27
CA THR A 119 11.99 9.12 -20.48
C THR A 119 11.74 8.11 -21.60
N GLY A 120 11.12 6.99 -21.28
CA GLY A 120 10.81 5.94 -22.26
C GLY A 120 9.64 6.35 -23.14
N GLN A 121 9.60 5.89 -24.40
CA GLN A 121 8.37 5.94 -25.19
C GLN A 121 7.40 4.90 -24.65
N TRP A 122 6.19 5.33 -24.31
CA TRP A 122 5.19 4.50 -23.64
C TRP A 122 4.47 3.59 -24.63
N ASP A 123 4.44 2.27 -24.38
CA ASP A 123 3.53 1.35 -25.06
C ASP A 123 2.33 1.03 -24.14
N PRO A 124 1.10 1.44 -24.49
CA PRO A 124 -0.10 1.15 -23.71
C PRO A 124 -0.32 -0.34 -23.41
N LYS A 125 0.24 -1.25 -24.22
CA LYS A 125 0.11 -2.71 -24.04
C LYS A 125 0.87 -3.25 -22.83
N ASN A 126 1.88 -2.52 -22.35
CA ASN A 126 2.70 -2.94 -21.22
C ASN A 126 2.11 -2.57 -19.86
N TYR A 127 0.93 -1.93 -19.80
CA TYR A 127 0.32 -1.49 -18.56
C TYR A 127 -1.03 -2.16 -18.35
N ILE A 128 -1.25 -2.71 -17.16
CA ILE A 128 -2.41 -3.54 -16.87
C ILE A 128 -3.48 -2.81 -16.06
N ASP A 129 -3.09 -1.78 -15.30
CA ASP A 129 -3.95 -1.12 -14.32
C ASP A 129 -3.40 0.26 -13.92
N GLN A 130 -4.26 1.06 -13.29
CA GLN A 130 -3.91 2.31 -12.61
C GLN A 130 -4.29 2.22 -11.11
N LEU A 131 -3.38 2.67 -10.25
CA LEU A 131 -3.56 2.68 -8.80
C LEU A 131 -4.39 3.89 -8.36
N ASP A 132 -5.25 3.67 -7.37
CA ASP A 132 -6.02 4.74 -6.74
C ASP A 132 -5.16 5.53 -5.75
N VAL A 133 -4.13 4.89 -5.19
CA VAL A 133 -3.15 5.52 -4.31
C VAL A 133 -1.77 5.49 -4.99
N PRO A 134 -1.17 6.65 -5.29
CA PRO A 134 0.16 6.71 -5.87
C PRO A 134 1.19 5.97 -5.02
N ARG A 135 2.15 5.32 -5.68
CA ARG A 135 3.28 4.66 -5.02
C ARG A 135 4.58 5.30 -5.45
N SER A 136 5.57 5.29 -4.56
CA SER A 136 6.92 5.76 -4.88
C SER A 136 7.70 4.68 -5.63
N CYS A 137 8.26 5.05 -6.79
CA CYS A 137 9.11 4.17 -7.59
C CYS A 137 10.33 3.70 -6.80
N TYR A 138 10.62 2.41 -6.84
CA TYR A 138 11.74 1.81 -6.11
C TYR A 138 13.11 2.39 -6.52
N ILE A 139 13.26 2.83 -7.77
CA ILE A 139 14.52 3.38 -8.32
C ILE A 139 14.59 4.89 -8.12
N CYS A 140 13.76 5.66 -8.82
CA CYS A 140 13.86 7.12 -8.86
C CYS A 140 13.08 7.86 -7.76
N LYS A 141 12.28 7.14 -6.95
CA LYS A 141 11.44 7.67 -5.87
C LYS A 141 10.29 8.59 -6.28
N ARG A 142 10.09 8.86 -7.58
CA ARG A 142 8.90 9.58 -8.08
C ARG A 142 7.63 8.76 -7.83
N ASP A 143 6.56 9.46 -7.49
CA ASP A 143 5.24 8.85 -7.39
C ASP A 143 4.70 8.45 -8.77
N PHE A 144 4.03 7.31 -8.82
CA PHE A 144 3.41 6.78 -10.04
C PHE A 144 2.12 6.04 -9.68
N GLU A 145 1.22 5.99 -10.66
CA GLU A 145 -0.07 5.30 -10.54
C GLU A 145 -0.21 4.19 -11.59
N LEU A 146 0.45 4.30 -12.74
CA LEU A 146 0.35 3.31 -13.81
C LEU A 146 1.20 2.06 -13.52
N VAL A 147 0.57 0.90 -13.57
CA VAL A 147 1.19 -0.39 -13.22
C VAL A 147 1.63 -1.13 -14.49
N HIS A 148 2.94 -1.34 -14.61
CA HIS A 148 3.51 -2.16 -15.67
C HIS A 148 3.15 -3.64 -15.46
N TYR A 149 2.85 -4.38 -16.53
CA TYR A 149 2.39 -5.78 -16.47
C TYR A 149 3.35 -6.70 -15.70
N PHE A 150 4.66 -6.41 -15.76
CA PHE A 150 5.67 -7.17 -15.04
C PHE A 150 6.08 -6.56 -13.68
N TYR A 151 6.13 -5.23 -13.55
CA TYR A 151 6.75 -4.55 -12.40
C TYR A 151 5.69 -3.83 -11.55
N ASP A 152 5.66 -4.13 -10.25
CA ASP A 152 4.68 -3.58 -9.30
C ASP A 152 5.20 -2.38 -8.48
N ALA A 153 6.48 -2.05 -8.64
CA ALA A 153 7.20 -1.09 -7.81
C ALA A 153 8.03 -0.09 -8.63
N LEU A 154 7.79 0.04 -9.94
CA LEU A 154 8.53 0.95 -10.82
C LEU A 154 7.56 1.90 -11.53
N CYS A 155 7.94 3.18 -11.64
CA CYS A 155 7.24 4.11 -12.51
C CYS A 155 7.40 3.71 -13.99
N PRO A 156 6.55 4.23 -14.90
CA PRO A 156 6.60 3.91 -16.33
C PRO A 156 7.99 3.95 -16.96
N ASP A 157 8.73 5.06 -16.78
CA ASP A 157 10.07 5.23 -17.35
C ASP A 157 11.07 4.17 -16.83
N CYS A 158 11.07 3.93 -15.51
CA CYS A 158 11.92 2.92 -14.90
C CYS A 158 11.54 1.51 -15.34
N ALA A 159 10.25 1.22 -15.47
CA ALA A 159 9.73 -0.08 -15.87
C ALA A 159 10.17 -0.43 -17.29
N GLU A 160 9.94 0.48 -18.25
CA GLU A 160 10.34 0.30 -19.65
C GLU A 160 11.86 0.13 -19.79
N PHE A 161 12.65 1.00 -19.14
CA PHE A 161 14.10 0.88 -19.15
C PHE A 161 14.58 -0.48 -18.62
N ASN A 162 14.01 -0.95 -17.51
CA ASN A 162 14.39 -2.24 -16.94
C ASN A 162 13.89 -3.41 -17.77
N TRP A 163 12.71 -3.28 -18.39
CA TRP A 163 12.17 -4.28 -19.29
C TRP A 163 13.06 -4.46 -20.52
N GLU A 164 13.45 -3.35 -21.15
CA GLU A 164 14.36 -3.34 -22.28
C GLU A 164 15.70 -4.01 -21.90
N ARG A 165 16.31 -3.60 -20.78
CA ARG A 165 17.57 -4.18 -20.26
C ARG A 165 17.46 -5.66 -19.94
N ARG A 166 16.29 -6.11 -19.48
CA ARG A 166 16.01 -7.53 -19.22
C ARG A 166 16.09 -8.34 -20.51
N GLN A 167 15.58 -7.81 -21.61
CA GLN A 167 15.54 -8.48 -22.91
C GLN A 167 16.79 -8.29 -23.77
N ARG A 168 17.63 -7.30 -23.47
CA ARG A 168 18.92 -7.14 -24.16
C ARG A 168 19.78 -8.40 -24.02
N THR A 169 20.27 -8.90 -25.15
CA THR A 169 21.19 -10.03 -25.24
C THR A 169 22.40 -9.66 -26.12
N THR A 170 23.42 -10.50 -26.14
CA THR A 170 24.59 -10.38 -27.01
C THR A 170 25.06 -11.79 -27.37
N ASP A 171 25.68 -11.97 -28.52
CA ASP A 171 26.29 -13.25 -28.88
C ASP A 171 27.54 -13.49 -28.01
N LEU A 172 27.55 -14.63 -27.30
CA LEU A 172 28.63 -15.11 -26.44
C LEU A 172 29.17 -16.47 -26.92
N SER A 173 28.90 -16.86 -28.17
CA SER A 173 29.41 -18.09 -28.77
C SER A 173 30.93 -18.19 -28.62
N GLY A 174 31.40 -19.39 -28.24
CA GLY A 174 32.83 -19.67 -28.02
C GLY A 174 33.41 -19.08 -26.72
N ARG A 175 32.61 -18.38 -25.90
CA ARG A 175 33.04 -17.92 -24.58
C ARG A 175 32.67 -18.92 -23.49
N TYR A 176 33.53 -18.98 -22.47
CA TYR A 176 33.32 -19.79 -21.27
C TYR A 176 33.08 -18.88 -20.06
N ALA A 177 32.13 -19.24 -19.21
CA ALA A 177 31.85 -18.53 -17.98
C ALA A 177 31.69 -19.50 -16.80
N VAL A 178 32.14 -19.06 -15.62
CA VAL A 178 31.84 -19.74 -14.35
C VAL A 178 30.85 -18.88 -13.59
N LEU A 179 29.69 -19.44 -13.25
CA LEU A 179 28.64 -18.77 -12.50
C LEU A 179 28.42 -19.45 -11.16
N THR A 180 28.65 -18.70 -10.08
CA THR A 180 28.48 -19.20 -8.73
C THR A 180 27.04 -18.98 -8.24
N GLY A 181 26.46 -19.98 -7.59
CA GLY A 181 25.11 -19.89 -7.03
C GLY A 181 23.98 -19.90 -8.07
N GLY A 182 24.12 -20.62 -9.19
CA GLY A 182 23.16 -20.56 -10.31
C GLY A 182 21.87 -21.38 -10.17
N ARG A 183 21.61 -21.97 -9.02
CA ARG A 183 20.45 -22.88 -8.84
C ARG A 183 19.10 -22.17 -8.76
N VAL A 184 19.07 -20.96 -8.19
CA VAL A 184 17.81 -20.25 -7.88
C VAL A 184 17.96 -18.74 -8.07
N LYS A 185 16.83 -18.04 -8.16
CA LYS A 185 16.74 -16.57 -8.19
C LYS A 185 17.60 -15.95 -9.30
N ILE A 186 18.33 -14.89 -8.98
CA ILE A 186 19.16 -14.14 -9.92
C ILE A 186 20.24 -15.01 -10.55
N GLY A 187 20.83 -15.96 -9.81
CA GLY A 187 21.84 -16.86 -10.35
C GLY A 187 21.27 -17.77 -11.44
N PHE A 188 20.06 -18.29 -11.22
CA PHE A 188 19.35 -19.12 -12.20
C PHE A 188 19.01 -18.35 -13.47
N HIS A 189 18.37 -17.17 -13.34
CA HIS A 189 18.06 -16.37 -14.52
C HIS A 189 19.30 -15.80 -15.22
N ALA A 190 20.38 -15.51 -14.49
CA ALA A 190 21.65 -15.12 -15.10
C ALA A 190 22.27 -16.29 -15.89
N ALA A 191 22.20 -17.52 -15.36
CA ALA A 191 22.64 -18.72 -16.07
C ALA A 191 21.85 -18.92 -17.37
N LEU A 192 20.52 -18.88 -17.32
CA LEU A 192 19.67 -18.97 -18.52
C LEU A 192 20.02 -17.88 -19.54
N LYS A 193 20.21 -16.64 -19.08
CA LYS A 193 20.59 -15.54 -19.97
C LYS A 193 21.93 -15.75 -20.67
N LEU A 194 22.93 -16.30 -19.97
CA LEU A 194 24.23 -16.65 -20.55
C LEU A 194 24.12 -17.83 -21.52
N LEU A 195 23.33 -18.85 -21.18
CA LEU A 195 23.08 -20.02 -22.03
C LEU A 195 22.35 -19.62 -23.33
N HIS A 196 21.29 -18.82 -23.24
CA HIS A 196 20.56 -18.30 -24.41
C HIS A 196 21.43 -17.40 -25.30
N ALA A 197 22.45 -16.78 -24.73
CA ALA A 197 23.45 -16.01 -25.47
C ALA A 197 24.53 -16.90 -26.15
N GLY A 198 24.49 -18.22 -26.00
CA GLY A 198 25.45 -19.15 -26.62
C GLY A 198 26.72 -19.40 -25.81
N CYS A 199 26.77 -18.99 -24.54
CA CYS A 199 27.95 -19.17 -23.70
C CYS A 199 28.08 -20.61 -23.17
N HIS A 200 29.30 -21.15 -23.14
CA HIS A 200 29.63 -22.37 -22.39
C HIS A 200 29.69 -22.07 -20.89
N LEU A 201 28.71 -22.55 -20.13
CA LEU A 201 28.54 -22.17 -18.73
C LEU A 201 28.86 -23.32 -17.76
N VAL A 202 29.72 -23.05 -16.77
CA VAL A 202 29.91 -23.90 -15.59
C VAL A 202 29.22 -23.27 -14.40
N VAL A 203 28.13 -23.89 -13.93
CA VAL A 203 27.36 -23.41 -12.79
C VAL A 203 27.81 -24.12 -11.51
N THR A 204 28.11 -23.37 -10.45
CA THR A 204 28.41 -23.93 -9.13
C THR A 204 27.24 -23.75 -8.16
N THR A 205 26.96 -24.77 -7.34
CA THR A 205 25.91 -24.75 -6.33
C THR A 205 26.13 -25.87 -5.31
N ARG A 206 25.56 -25.72 -4.11
CA ARG A 206 25.55 -26.78 -3.09
C ARG A 206 24.57 -27.92 -3.39
N PHE A 207 23.71 -27.78 -4.41
CA PHE A 207 22.68 -28.77 -4.76
C PHE A 207 22.68 -29.02 -6.27
N PRO A 208 23.66 -29.77 -6.80
CA PRO A 208 23.87 -29.93 -8.24
C PRO A 208 22.75 -30.71 -8.93
N ARG A 209 22.18 -31.74 -8.29
CA ARG A 209 21.07 -32.52 -8.87
C ARG A 209 19.80 -31.68 -9.07
N ASP A 210 19.40 -30.90 -8.04
CA ASP A 210 18.26 -29.97 -8.14
C ASP A 210 18.51 -28.88 -9.17
N ALA A 211 19.74 -28.36 -9.30
CA ALA A 211 20.05 -27.40 -10.35
C ALA A 211 19.94 -28.01 -11.76
N ALA A 212 20.49 -29.21 -11.98
CA ALA A 212 20.40 -29.90 -13.27
C ALA A 212 18.94 -30.11 -13.69
N SER A 213 18.10 -30.69 -12.81
CA SER A 213 16.69 -30.90 -13.11
C SER A 213 15.90 -29.62 -13.37
N ARG A 214 16.30 -28.48 -12.77
CA ARG A 214 15.69 -27.18 -13.08
C ARG A 214 16.08 -26.68 -14.46
N PHE A 215 17.36 -26.79 -14.83
CA PHE A 215 17.81 -26.37 -16.16
C PHE A 215 17.25 -27.28 -17.26
N GLU A 216 17.10 -28.58 -17.02
CA GLU A 216 16.47 -29.53 -17.95
C GLU A 216 14.98 -29.28 -18.17
N ALA A 217 14.32 -28.62 -17.21
CA ALA A 217 12.90 -28.28 -17.29
C ALA A 217 12.64 -26.92 -17.97
N GLU A 218 13.68 -26.17 -18.32
CA GLU A 218 13.58 -24.93 -19.10
C GLU A 218 13.80 -25.25 -20.59
N ASP A 219 12.99 -24.64 -21.46
CA ASP A 219 13.07 -24.77 -22.92
C ASP A 219 14.12 -23.85 -23.55
#